data_AF-A0A2G9ZVV7-F1
#
_entry.id   AF-A0A2G9ZVV7-F1
#
_cell.length_a   1.000
_cell.length_b   1.000
_cell.length_c   1.000
_cell.angle_alpha   90.00
_cell.angle_beta   90.00
_cell.angle_gamma   90.00
#
_symmetry.space_group_name_H-M   'P 1'
#
loop_
_entity.id
_entity.type
_entity.pdbx_description
1 polymer ?
#
loop_
_entity_poly.entity_id
_entity_poly.type
_entity_poly.pdbx_seq_one_letter_code
_entity_poly.pdbx_strand_id
1 'polypeptide(L)' 'MCAVAGGIDRIFGFNIGRKTLPPPDDTLIDQMKVFCPLCGHSGFAWPVKKTKMSPTWRQAYKQAETGIM' A
#
# COMPACT_ATOMS: atom_id res chain seq x y z
N MET A 1 -1.13 9.96 -0.18
CA MET A 1 -0.43 8.66 -0.30
C MET A 1 0.20 8.29 1.04
N CYS A 2 0.21 7.01 1.44
CA CYS A 2 0.81 6.55 2.72
C CYS A 2 2.12 5.77 2.48
N ALA A 3 2.98 5.66 3.51
CA ALA A 3 4.27 4.98 3.41
C ALA A 3 4.15 3.49 3.00
N VAL A 4 3.10 2.79 3.44
CA VAL A 4 2.88 1.38 3.13
C VAL A 4 2.67 1.14 1.63
N ALA A 5 2.07 2.11 0.92
CA ALA A 5 1.76 1.96 -0.49
C ALA A 5 3.02 1.82 -1.37
N GLY A 6 4.15 2.44 -1.00
CA GLY A 6 5.42 2.21 -1.69
C GLY A 6 5.95 0.77 -1.54
N GLY A 7 5.76 0.16 -0.36
CA GLY A 7 6.09 -1.25 -0.15
C GLY A 7 5.21 -2.17 -0.99
N ILE A 8 3.91 -1.87 -1.07
CA ILE A 8 2.94 -2.60 -1.89
C ILE A 8 3.30 -2.50 -3.38
N ASP A 9 3.62 -1.31 -3.87
CA ASP A 9 4.01 -1.10 -5.27
C ASP A 9 5.27 -1.88 -5.66
N ARG A 10 6.26 -1.96 -4.75
CA ARG A 10 7.48 -2.78 -4.96
C ARG A 10 7.16 -4.25 -5.18
N ILE A 11 6.15 -4.78 -4.50
CA ILE A 11 5.79 -6.21 -4.55
C ILE A 11 4.85 -6.53 -5.73
N PHE A 12 3.82 -5.71 -5.94
CA PHE A 12 2.84 -5.97 -6.98
C PHE A 12 3.19 -5.35 -8.34
N GLY A 13 4.14 -4.42 -8.39
CA GLY A 13 4.62 -3.83 -9.63
C GLY A 13 3.60 -2.98 -10.38
N PHE A 14 2.65 -2.34 -9.69
CA PHE A 14 1.64 -1.51 -10.36
C PHE A 14 2.27 -0.30 -11.07
N ASN A 15 3.37 0.23 -10.53
CA ASN A 15 4.15 1.32 -11.10
C ASN A 15 3.32 2.60 -11.36
N ILE A 16 2.25 2.80 -10.60
CA ILE A 16 1.29 3.92 -10.74
C ILE A 16 1.69 5.17 -9.95
N GLY A 17 2.86 5.16 -9.32
CA GLY A 17 3.47 6.34 -8.70
C GLY A 17 3.67 7.46 -9.73
N ARG A 18 3.46 8.71 -9.30
CA ARG A 18 3.66 9.90 -10.15
C ARG A 18 5.13 9.99 -10.56
N LYS A 19 5.38 10.14 -11.86
CA LYS A 19 6.74 10.19 -12.43
C LYS A 19 7.41 11.54 -12.26
N THR A 20 6.60 12.56 -12.05
CA THR A 20 7.02 13.93 -11.76
C THR A 20 6.34 14.37 -10.48
N LEU A 21 6.84 15.47 -9.90
CA LEU A 21 6.19 16.10 -8.76
C LEU A 21 4.75 16.46 -9.17
N PRO A 22 3.72 15.89 -8.52
CA PRO A 22 2.34 16.23 -8.85
C PRO A 22 2.04 17.68 -8.43
N PRO A 23 1.05 18.32 -9.06
CA PRO A 23 0.60 19.63 -8.65
C PRO A 23 -0.01 19.56 -7.23
N PRO A 24 -0.04 20.68 -6.48
CA PRO A 24 -0.48 20.69 -5.08
C PRO A 24 -1.91 20.21 -4.83
N ASP A 25 -2.76 20.22 -5.87
CA ASP A 25 -4.15 19.79 -5.86
C ASP A 25 -4.36 18.32 -6.25
N ASP A 26 -3.29 17.57 -6.56
CA ASP A 26 -3.39 16.12 -6.78
C ASP A 26 -3.71 15.39 -5.47
N THR A 27 -4.96 14.95 -5.37
CA THR A 27 -5.48 14.23 -4.21
C THR A 27 -4.95 12.81 -4.07
N LEU A 28 -4.34 12.24 -5.12
CA LEU A 28 -3.87 10.84 -5.19
C LEU A 28 -4.97 9.81 -4.87
N ILE A 29 -6.25 10.15 -5.09
CA ILE A 29 -7.41 9.29 -4.82
C ILE A 29 -7.39 8.02 -5.69
N ASP A 30 -6.90 8.12 -6.92
CA ASP A 30 -6.70 6.99 -7.83
C ASP A 30 -5.71 5.96 -7.24
N GLN A 31 -4.56 6.41 -6.75
CA GLN A 31 -3.60 5.53 -6.07
C GLN A 31 -4.19 4.97 -4.77
N MET A 32 -4.91 5.78 -4.00
CA MET A 32 -5.57 5.35 -2.78
C MET A 32 -6.55 4.18 -3.05
N LYS A 33 -7.33 4.24 -4.14
CA LYS A 33 -8.29 3.19 -4.52
C LYS A 33 -7.61 1.86 -4.86
N VAL A 34 -6.36 1.89 -5.34
CA VAL A 34 -5.59 0.68 -5.66
C VAL A 34 -4.90 0.13 -4.41
N PHE A 35 -4.19 0.96 -3.64
CA PHE A 35 -3.33 0.50 -2.56
C PHE A 35 -4.03 0.25 -1.22
N CYS A 36 -5.01 1.08 -0.84
CA CYS A 36 -5.65 0.96 0.49
C CYS A 36 -6.42 -0.36 0.71
N PRO A 37 -7.13 -0.92 -0.28
CA PRO A 37 -7.77 -2.24 -0.11
C PRO A 37 -6.75 -3.35 0.19
N LEU A 38 -5.51 -3.19 -0.27
CA LEU A 38 -4.44 -4.15 -0.05
C LEU A 38 -3.81 -3.99 1.33
N CYS A 39 -3.67 -2.78 1.88
CA CYS A 39 -2.94 -2.60 3.14
C CYS A 39 -3.70 -3.14 4.37
N GLY A 40 -5.03 -3.11 4.36
CA GLY A 40 -5.87 -3.54 5.50
C GLY A 40 -5.99 -2.52 6.65
N HIS A 41 -5.54 -1.28 6.44
CA HIS A 41 -5.71 -0.15 7.36
C HIS A 41 -7.00 0.64 7.09
N SER A 42 -8.14 -0.05 7.00
CA SER A 42 -9.45 0.61 6.90
C SER A 42 -9.87 1.11 8.28
N GLY A 43 -9.94 2.44 8.44
CA GLY A 43 -10.29 3.11 9.68
C GLY A 43 -9.08 3.39 10.57
N PHE A 44 -8.88 4.66 10.90
CA PHE A 44 -7.88 5.09 11.88
C PHE A 44 -8.41 4.78 13.29
N ALA A 45 -7.87 3.75 13.94
CA ALA A 45 -8.20 3.41 15.32
C ALA A 45 -6.96 3.66 16.18
N TRP A 46 -6.82 4.88 16.69
CA TRP A 46 -5.85 5.18 17.73
C TRP A 46 -6.46 4.83 19.10
N PRO A 47 -5.71 4.19 20.03
CA PRO A 47 -4.35 3.69 19.87
C PRO A 47 -4.29 2.36 19.11
N VAL A 48 -3.28 2.19 18.25
CA VAL A 48 -3.04 0.93 17.54
C VAL A 48 -2.40 -0.06 18.51
N LYS A 49 -3.19 -1.01 19.03
CA LYS A 49 -2.72 -2.02 19.99
C LYS A 49 -2.10 -3.28 19.34
N LYS A 50 -2.33 -3.48 18.04
CA LYS A 50 -1.87 -4.67 17.28
C LYS A 50 -1.60 -4.29 15.83
N THR A 51 -0.57 -4.89 15.23
CA THR A 51 -0.32 -4.80 13.79
C THR A 51 -1.51 -5.38 13.04
N LYS A 52 -2.16 -4.56 12.21
CA LYS A 52 -3.18 -5.00 11.25
C LYS A 52 -2.55 -5.07 9.86
N MET A 53 -2.89 -6.12 9.13
CA MET A 53 -2.45 -6.34 7.77
C MET A 53 -3.53 -7.14 7.08
N SER A 54 -3.90 -6.79 5.85
CA SER A 54 -4.83 -7.64 5.10
C SER A 54 -4.22 -9.03 4.87
N PRO A 55 -5.04 -10.10 4.75
CA PRO A 55 -4.54 -11.43 4.39
C PRO A 55 -3.77 -11.42 3.07
N THR A 56 -4.28 -10.70 2.07
CA THR A 56 -3.64 -10.53 0.76
C THR A 56 -2.25 -9.93 0.88
N TRP A 57 -2.11 -8.87 1.66
CA TRP A 57 -0.82 -8.21 1.83
C TRP A 57 0.17 -9.05 2.63
N ARG A 58 -0.31 -9.78 3.64
CA ARG A 58 0.51 -10.73 4.40
C ARG A 58 1.07 -11.84 3.52
N GLN A 59 0.24 -12.41 2.64
CA GLN A 59 0.65 -13.49 1.75
C GLN A 59 1.66 -13.00 0.71
N ALA A 60 1.38 -11.87 0.05
CA ALA A 60 2.29 -11.29 -0.92
C ALA A 60 3.64 -10.93 -0.28
N TYR A 61 3.63 -10.28 0.89
CA TYR A 61 4.86 -9.95 1.58
C TYR A 61 5.72 -11.20 1.90
N LYS A 62 5.09 -12.27 2.40
CA LYS A 62 5.77 -13.55 2.66
C LYS A 62 6.37 -14.17 1.40
N GLN A 63 5.65 -14.16 0.29
CA GLN A 63 6.14 -14.69 -0.99
C GLN A 63 7.36 -13.89 -1.48
N ALA A 64 7.35 -12.57 -1.31
CA ALA A 64 8.46 -11.69 -1.69
C ALA A 64 9.72 -11.95 -0.85
N GLU A 65 9.56 -12.29 0.43
CA GLU A 65 10.69 -12.69 1.29
C GLU A 65 11.30 -14.03 0.87
N THR A 66 10.48 -14.95 0.38
CA THR A 66 10.93 -16.30 -0.05
C THR A 66 11.44 -16.36 -1.50
N GLY A 67 11.31 -15.28 -2.27
CA GLY A 67 11.72 -15.24 -3.69
C GLY A 67 10.85 -16.08 -4.63
N ILE A 68 9.59 -16.35 -4.26
CA ILE A 68 8.63 -17.15 -5.06
C ILE A 68 7.67 -16.20 -5.80
N MET A 69 8.20 -15.16 -6.42
CA MET A 69 7.44 -14.18 -7.21
C MET A 69 7.92 -14.14 -8.65
#